data_AF-A0A2P8CY84-F1
#
_entry.id   AF-A0A2P8CY84-F1
#
_cell.length_a   1.000
_cell.length_b   1.000
_cell.length_c   1.000
_cell.angle_alpha   90.00
_cell.angle_beta   90.00
_cell.angle_gamma   90.00
#
_symmetry.space_group_name_H-M   'P 1'
#
loop_
_entity.id
_entity.type
_entity.pdbx_description
1 polymer ?
#
loop_
_entity_poly.entity_id
_entity_poly.type
_entity_poly.pdbx_seq_one_letter_code
_entity_poly.pdbx_strand_id
1 'polypeptide(L)' 'MAAVIAQKWCGPRELWAEIGAARAAWVTAGRPGRNRLGVTVALGGKHWLWVDRLENRVIEH' A
#
# COMPACT_ATOMS: atom_id res chain seq x y z
N MET A 1 -12.82 -26.21 15.02
CA MET A 1 -11.35 -26.19 14.82
C MET A 1 -11.03 -25.13 13.79
N ALA A 2 -10.26 -24.11 14.15
CA ALA A 2 -9.74 -23.15 13.18
C ALA A 2 -8.40 -23.67 12.64
N ALA A 3 -8.30 -23.88 11.33
CA ALA A 3 -7.03 -24.19 10.69
C ALA A 3 -6.15 -22.93 10.74
N VAL A 4 -5.02 -23.00 11.45
CA VAL A 4 -3.99 -21.97 11.38
C VAL A 4 -3.21 -22.20 10.09
N ILE A 5 -3.41 -21.34 9.11
CA ILE A 5 -2.60 -21.35 7.88
C ILE A 5 -1.23 -20.82 8.25
N ALA A 6 -0.21 -21.67 8.20
CA ALA A 6 1.18 -21.24 8.39
C ALA A 6 1.60 -20.42 7.16
N GLN A 7 1.84 -19.13 7.37
CA GLN A 7 2.32 -18.24 6.33
C GLN A 7 3.83 -18.47 6.11
N LYS A 8 4.21 -18.84 4.89
CA LYS A 8 5.61 -19.06 4.53
C LYS A 8 6.22 -17.73 4.08
N TRP A 9 7.26 -17.29 4.77
CA TRP A 9 8.02 -16.08 4.46
C TRP A 9 9.24 -16.47 3.61
N CYS A 10 9.45 -15.79 2.48
CA CYS A 10 10.56 -16.06 1.58
C CYS A 10 11.23 -14.72 1.20
N GLY A 11 12.54 -14.61 1.49
CA GLY A 11 13.33 -13.43 1.18
C GLY A 11 13.36 -12.38 2.31
N PRO A 12 14.15 -11.31 2.13
CA PRO A 12 14.40 -10.31 3.18
C PRO A 12 13.26 -9.29 3.36
N ARG A 13 12.18 -9.40 2.57
CA ARG A 13 11.07 -8.44 2.56
C ARG A 13 9.87 -8.98 3.31
N GLU A 14 9.36 -8.15 4.21
CA GLU A 14 8.14 -8.43 4.98
C GLU A 14 6.90 -8.01 4.18
N LEU A 15 6.59 -8.74 3.10
CA LEU A 15 5.53 -8.37 2.14
C LEU A 15 4.16 -8.17 2.81
N TRP A 16 3.82 -8.94 3.84
CA TRP A 16 2.56 -8.76 4.56
C TRP A 16 2.50 -7.48 5.38
N ALA A 17 3.64 -7.05 5.95
CA ALA A 17 3.73 -5.76 6.60
C ALA A 17 3.58 -4.62 5.58
N GLU A 18 4.23 -4.73 4.42
CA GLU A 18 4.10 -3.77 3.31
C GLU A 18 2.65 -3.66 2.80
N ILE A 19 1.98 -4.81 2.57
CA ILE A 19 0.56 -4.86 2.19
C ILE A 19 -0.32 -4.24 3.29
N GLY A 20 0.00 -4.52 4.56
CA GLY A 20 -0.68 -3.95 5.72
C GLY A 20 -0.59 -2.42 5.74
N ALA A 21 0.60 -1.86 5.51
CA ALA A 21 0.82 -0.42 5.42
C ALA A 21 0.05 0.20 4.25
N ALA A 22 0.12 -0.40 3.06
CA ALA A 22 -0.63 0.06 1.89
C ALA A 22 -2.16 0.03 2.14
N ARG A 23 -2.67 -1.02 2.79
CA ARG A 23 -4.08 -1.11 3.16
C ARG A 23 -4.47 -0.03 4.16
N ALA A 24 -3.66 0.21 5.18
CA ALA A 24 -3.94 1.23 6.19
C ALA A 24 -4.06 2.62 5.55
N ALA A 25 -3.13 2.97 4.66
CA ALA A 25 -3.18 4.22 3.93
C ALA A 25 -4.42 4.34 3.02
N TRP A 26 -4.79 3.27 2.31
CA TRP A 26 -6.04 3.25 1.53
C TRP A 26 -7.28 3.44 2.41
N VAL A 27 -7.30 2.87 3.61
CA VAL A 27 -8.38 3.09 4.57
C VAL A 27 -8.41 4.55 5.05
N THR A 28 -7.25 5.12 5.40
CA THR A 28 -7.11 6.54 5.78
C THR A 28 -7.55 7.48 4.66
N ALA A 29 -7.32 7.08 3.39
CA ALA A 29 -7.74 7.81 2.20
C ALA A 29 -9.27 7.81 1.96
N GLY A 30 -10.05 7.14 2.80
CA GLY A 30 -11.50 7.03 2.64
C GLY A 30 -11.94 5.88 1.74
N ARG A 31 -11.09 4.86 1.55
CA ARG A 31 -11.36 3.68 0.70
C ARG A 31 -11.72 4.04 -0.76
N PRO A 32 -10.94 4.91 -1.43
CA PRO A 32 -11.22 5.32 -2.80
C PRO A 32 -11.27 4.12 -3.75
N GLY A 33 -12.18 4.17 -4.72
CA GLY A 33 -12.25 3.19 -5.79
C GLY A 33 -11.00 3.23 -6.67
N ARG A 34 -10.78 2.16 -7.45
CA ARG A 34 -9.58 1.98 -8.29
C ARG A 34 -9.30 3.13 -9.27
N ASN A 35 -10.33 3.86 -9.69
CA ASN A 35 -10.20 5.00 -10.61
C ASN A 35 -9.79 6.30 -9.92
N ARG A 36 -9.78 6.34 -8.59
CA ARG A 36 -9.49 7.53 -7.78
C ARG A 36 -8.18 7.41 -7.02
N LEU A 37 -7.70 6.20 -6.76
CA LEU A 37 -6.42 5.95 -6.11
C LEU A 37 -5.34 5.69 -7.14
N GLY A 38 -4.30 6.52 -7.16
CA GLY A 38 -3.13 6.34 -8.00
C GLY A 38 -1.85 6.21 -7.19
N VAL A 39 -0.80 5.72 -7.86
CA VAL A 39 0.57 5.69 -7.34
C VAL A 39 1.47 6.39 -8.35
N THR A 40 2.36 7.23 -7.84
CA THR A 40 3.47 7.75 -8.63
C THR A 40 4.75 7.07 -8.16
N VAL A 41 5.52 6.54 -9.11
CA VAL A 41 6.84 5.98 -8.86
C VAL A 41 7.85 6.93 -9.48
N ALA A 42 8.73 7.49 -8.66
CA ALA A 42 9.82 8.34 -9.09
C ALA A 42 11.13 7.55 -9.21
N LEU A 43 12.11 8.17 -9.86
CA LEU A 43 13.47 7.65 -9.92
C LEU A 43 14.05 7.54 -8.50
N GLY A 44 14.89 6.53 -8.29
CA GLY A 44 15.51 6.28 -6.98
C GLY A 44 14.61 5.57 -5.96
N GLY A 45 13.51 4.95 -6.40
CA GLY A 45 12.68 4.09 -5.55
C GLY A 45 11.62 4.82 -4.72
N LYS A 46 11.60 6.15 -4.76
CA LYS A 46 10.56 6.96 -4.11
C LYS A 46 9.22 6.70 -4.77
N HIS A 47 8.20 6.48 -3.96
CA HIS A 47 6.83 6.36 -4.45
C HIS A 47 5.85 6.99 -3.47
N TRP A 48 4.75 7.51 -4.00
CA TRP A 48 3.68 8.07 -3.18
C TRP A 48 2.31 7.70 -3.75
N LEU A 49 1.36 7.47 -2.84
CA LEU A 49 -0.05 7.34 -3.20
C LEU A 49 -0.69 8.71 -3.28
N TRP A 50 -1.70 8.83 -4.13
CA TRP A 50 -2.52 10.03 -4.24
C TRP A 50 -3.98 9.70 -4.54
N VAL A 51 -4.89 10.62 -4.18
CA VAL A 51 -6.33 10.50 -4.43
C VAL A 51 -6.81 11.62 -5.33
N ASP A 52 -7.52 11.27 -6.40
CA ASP A 52 -8.08 12.14 -7.44
C ASP A 52 -7.05 12.92 -8.27
N ARG A 53 -6.02 13.50 -7.64
CA ARG A 53 -4.96 14.27 -8.29
C ARG A 53 -3.60 13.95 -7.69
N LEU A 54 -2.57 14.00 -8.53
CA LEU A 54 -1.17 13.68 -8.19
C LEU A 54 -0.59 14.50 -7.03
N GLU A 55 -1.12 15.71 -6.82
CA GLU A 55 -0.77 16.64 -5.75
C GLU A 55 -1.34 16.24 -4.37
N ASN A 56 -2.39 15.44 -4.33
CA ASN A 56 -3.10 15.05 -3.10
C ASN A 56 -2.49 13.78 -2.50
N ARG A 57 -1.28 13.92 -1.94
CA ARG A 57 -0.46 12.81 -1.44
C ARG A 57 -0.99 12.22 -0.14
N VAL A 58 -1.00 10.89 -0.04
CA VAL A 58 -1.48 10.15 1.14
C VAL A 58 -0.36 9.39 1.87
N ILE A 59 0.77 9.11 1.20
CA ILE A 59 1.94 8.45 1.83
C ILE A 59 3.24 8.92 1.17
N GLU A 60 4.32 9.12 1.95
CA GLU A 60 5.71 9.04 1.50
C GLU A 60 6.30 7.71 2.04
N HIS A 61 6.80 6.86 1.14
CA HIS A 61 7.55 5.64 1.48
C HIS A 61 9.00 5.77 0.98
#